data_AF-A0A084XUD7-F1
#
_entry.id   AF-A0A084XUD7-F1
#
_cell.length_a   1.000
_cell.length_b   1.000
_cell.length_c   1.000
_cell.angle_alpha   90.00
_cell.angle_beta   90.00
_cell.angle_gamma   90.00
#
_symmetry.space_group_name_H-M   'P 1'
#
loop_
_entity.id
_entity.type
_entity.pdbx_description
1 polymer ?
#
loop_
_entity_poly.entity_id
_entity_poly.type
_entity_poly.pdbx_seq_one_letter_code
_entity_poly.pdbx_strand_id
1 'polypeptide(L)' 'MTTIVKIQRSLVTNADKRQQLIYNQERTFMQQTDLDPAIDKLMGAQDKVYAKAKIHKGQITVLGLVRPQAW' A
#
# COMPACT_ATOMS: atom_id res chain seq x y z
N MET A 1 -15.05 -6.89 0.01
CA MET A 1 -14.79 -7.02 1.46
C MET A 1 -13.86 -5.90 1.91
N THR A 2 -13.99 -5.40 3.13
CA THR A 2 -13.05 -4.41 3.70
C THR A 2 -12.08 -5.11 4.64
N THR A 3 -10.79 -4.84 4.53
CA THR A 3 -9.72 -5.46 5.32
C THR A 3 -8.60 -4.47 5.60
N ILE A 4 -7.62 -4.86 6.41
CA ILE A 4 -6.38 -4.10 6.61
C ILE A 4 -5.31 -4.70 5.70
N VAL A 5 -4.58 -3.83 5.00
CA VAL A 5 -3.43 -4.21 4.18
C VAL A 5 -2.20 -3.47 4.65
N LYS A 6 -1.03 -4.08 4.42
CA LYS A 6 0.25 -3.40 4.52
C LYS A 6 0.60 -2.86 3.14
N ILE A 7 0.94 -1.58 3.07
CA ILE A 7 1.47 -0.93 1.87
C ILE A 7 2.93 -0.59 2.14
N GLN A 8 3.81 -0.90 1.20
CA GLN A 8 5.24 -0.63 1.29
C GLN A 8 5.75 -0.03 -0.01
N ARG A 9 6.57 1.02 0.06
CA ARG A 9 7.33 1.49 -1.10
C ARG A 9 8.33 0.43 -1.53
N SER A 10 8.33 0.12 -2.82
CA SER A 10 9.34 -0.72 -3.43
C SER A 10 10.68 0.02 -3.48
N LEU A 11 11.77 -0.71 -3.28
CA LEU A 11 13.12 -0.22 -3.54
C LEU A 11 13.43 -0.16 -5.05
N VAL A 12 12.61 -0.84 -5.86
CA VAL A 12 12.76 -0.93 -7.32
C VAL A 12 11.73 -0.04 -7.99
N THR A 13 12.20 0.81 -8.90
CA THR A 13 11.38 1.60 -9.81
C THR A 13 11.14 0.83 -11.11
N ASN A 14 9.97 0.98 -11.71
CA ASN A 14 9.68 0.51 -13.07
C ASN A 14 9.53 1.72 -13.98
N ALA A 15 10.35 1.83 -15.03
CA ALA A 15 10.35 2.97 -15.95
C ALA A 15 10.33 4.33 -15.21
N ASP A 16 11.26 4.52 -14.27
CA ASP A 16 11.40 5.70 -13.40
C ASP A 16 10.23 5.99 -12.44
N LYS A 17 9.20 5.13 -12.42
CA LYS A 17 8.10 5.23 -11.48
C LYS A 17 8.35 4.40 -10.24
N ARG A 18 8.23 5.03 -9.07
CA ARG A 18 8.16 4.33 -7.78
C ARG A 18 6.99 3.34 -7.80
N GLN A 19 7.22 2.19 -7.18
CA GLN A 19 6.22 1.14 -7.07
C GLN A 19 5.78 0.99 -5.61
N GLN A 20 4.58 0.47 -5.40
CA GLN A 20 4.07 0.05 -4.10
C GLN A 20 3.80 -1.45 -4.09
N LEU A 21 4.04 -2.07 -2.94
CA LEU A 21 3.81 -3.47 -2.66
C LEU A 21 2.70 -3.57 -1.63
N ILE A 22 1.66 -4.34 -1.94
CA ILE A 22 0.50 -4.53 -1.08
C ILE A 22 0.51 -5.97 -0.57
N TYR A 23 0.39 -6.12 0.75
CA TYR A 23 0.32 -7.40 1.45
C TYR A 23 -0.97 -7.50 2.26
N ASN A 24 -1.49 -8.71 2.43
CA ASN A 24 -2.59 -8.98 3.33
C ASN A 24 -2.13 -8.93 4.81
N GLN A 25 -3.06 -9.17 5.75
CA GLN A 25 -2.75 -9.19 7.19
C GLN A 25 -1.74 -10.29 7.57
N GLU A 26 -1.72 -11.39 6.82
CA GLU A 26 -0.80 -12.53 7.01
C GLU A 26 0.58 -12.29 6.38
N ARG A 27 0.81 -11.10 5.79
CA ARG A 27 2.03 -10.72 5.06
C ARG A 27 2.25 -11.48 3.75
N THR A 28 1.22 -12.14 3.24
CA THR A 28 1.21 -12.70 1.89
C THR A 28 1.13 -11.58 0.88
N PHE A 29 1.99 -11.63 -0.14
CA PHE A 29 2.00 -10.69 -1.24
C PHE A 29 0.68 -10.75 -2.01
N MET A 30 0.07 -9.60 -2.25
CA MET A 30 -1.18 -9.49 -3.02
C MET A 30 -0.95 -8.87 -4.38
N GLN A 31 -0.22 -7.75 -4.42
CA GLN A 31 -0.11 -6.94 -5.62
C GLN A 31 1.11 -6.03 -5.59
N GLN A 32 1.67 -5.76 -6.77
CA GLN A 32 2.63 -4.70 -7.03
C GLN A 32 2.06 -3.78 -8.11
N THR A 33 2.10 -2.47 -7.87
CA THR A 33 1.62 -1.45 -8.82
C THR A 33 2.51 -0.22 -8.78
N ASP A 34 2.32 0.68 -9.76
CA ASP A 34 2.76 2.07 -9.64
C ASP A 34 2.28 2.65 -8.30
N LEU A 35 3.13 3.45 -7.67
CA LEU A 35 2.82 4.16 -6.44
C LEU A 35 1.78 5.24 -6.73
N ASP A 36 0.59 5.09 -6.16
CA ASP A 36 -0.49 6.06 -6.31
C ASP A 36 -0.12 7.36 -5.58
N PRO A 37 -0.18 8.55 -6.23
CA PRO A 37 0.14 9.82 -5.59
C PRO A 37 -0.67 10.11 -4.31
N ALA A 38 -1.93 9.67 -4.23
CA ALA A 38 -2.74 9.80 -3.04
C ALA A 38 -2.22 8.90 -1.91
N ILE A 39 -1.79 7.68 -2.24
CA ILE A 39 -1.15 6.76 -1.28
C ILE A 39 0.21 7.33 -0.85
N ASP A 40 1.02 7.85 -1.77
CA ASP A 40 2.33 8.43 -1.43
C ASP A 40 2.19 9.63 -0.48
N LYS A 41 1.24 10.52 -0.76
CA LYS A 41 0.90 11.65 0.12
C LYS A 41 0.42 11.17 1.48
N LEU A 42 -0.40 10.12 1.50
CA LEU A 42 -0.92 9.51 2.72
C LEU A 42 0.19 8.84 3.54
N MET A 43 1.18 8.23 2.89
CA MET A 43 2.36 7.64 3.53
C MET A 43 3.33 8.70 4.09
N GLY A 44 3.42 9.86 3.46
CA GLY A 44 4.30 10.95 3.91
C GLY A 44 5.77 10.52 3.89
N ALA A 45 6.48 10.66 5.01
CA ALA A 45 7.88 10.23 5.10
C ALA A 45 8.04 8.70 5.30
N GLN A 46 6.95 7.98 5.58
CA GLN A 46 7.02 6.56 5.93
C GLN A 46 7.14 5.69 4.68
N ASP A 47 8.03 4.69 4.71
CA ASP A 47 8.14 3.73 3.61
C ASP A 47 7.13 2.59 3.72
N LYS A 48 6.49 2.42 4.88
CA LYS A 48 5.55 1.34 5.16
C LYS A 48 4.40 1.86 6.03
N VAL A 49 3.17 1.49 5.66
CA VAL A 49 1.98 1.85 6.43
C VAL A 49 0.97 0.72 6.44
N TYR A 50 0.09 0.73 7.44
CA TYR A 50 -1.11 -0.12 7.46
C TYR A 50 -2.32 0.73 7.11
N ALA A 51 -3.08 0.29 6.12
CA ALA A 51 -4.24 1.00 5.62
C ALA A 51 -5.47 0.11 5.56
N LYS A 52 -6.64 0.71 5.75
CA LYS A 52 -7.92 0.05 5.53
C LYS A 52 -8.17 0.08 4.03
N ALA A 53 -8.41 -1.09 3.43
CA ALA A 53 -8.64 -1.22 2.01
C ALA A 53 -9.91 -2.01 1.73
N LYS A 54 -10.58 -1.67 0.63
CA LYS A 54 -11.67 -2.45 0.06
C LYS A 54 -11.10 -3.27 -1.09
N ILE A 55 -11.35 -4.58 -1.06
CA ILE A 55 -10.99 -5.50 -2.13
C ILE A 55 -12.27 -5.90 -2.84
N HIS A 56 -12.31 -5.67 -4.15
CA HIS A 56 -13.43 -6.03 -5.02
C HIS A 56 -12.90 -6.49 -6.39
N LYS A 57 -13.16 -7.76 -6.75
CA LYS A 57 -12.75 -8.36 -8.03
C LYS A 57 -11.26 -8.15 -8.36
N GLY A 58 -10.37 -8.35 -7.38
CA GLY A 58 -8.92 -8.16 -7.55
C GLY A 58 -8.45 -6.70 -7.53
N GLN A 59 -9.36 -5.73 -7.50
CA GLN A 59 -9.04 -4.32 -7.33
C GLN A 59 -8.95 -3.98 -5.83
N ILE A 60 -7.84 -3.36 -5.43
CA ILE A 60 -7.60 -2.89 -4.07
C ILE A 60 -7.75 -1.37 -4.05
N THR A 61 -8.71 -0.88 -3.25
CA THR A 61 -8.94 0.55 -3.04
C THR A 61 -8.60 0.91 -1.60
N VAL A 62 -7.62 1.78 -1.41
CA VAL A 62 -7.22 2.27 -0.09
C VAL A 62 -8.20 3.33 0.39
N LEU A 63 -8.79 3.12 1.57
CA LEU A 63 -9.80 3.99 2.17
C LEU A 63 -9.21 4.98 3.18
N GLY A 64 -8.04 4.69 3.74
CA GLY A 64 -7.36 5.54 4.73
C GLY A 64 -6.37 4.76 5.59
N LEU A 65 -5.49 5.48 6.30
CA LEU A 65 -4.55 4.87 7.23
C LEU A 65 -5.25 4.29 8.45
N VAL A 66 -4.73 3.17 8.94
CA VAL A 66 -5.11 2.62 10.24
C VAL A 66 -4.11 3.09 11.29
N ARG A 67 -2.80 3.03 11.00
CA ARG A 67 -1.72 3.60 11.82
C ARG A 67 -0.49 3.90 10.96
N PRO A 68 0.18 5.05 11.14
CA PRO A 68 1.56 5.20 10.69
C PRO A 68 2.43 4.30 11.57
N GLN A 69 3.23 3.42 10.95
CA GLN A 69 4.26 2.68 11.67
C GLN A 69 5.43 3.63 11.89
N ALA A 70 5.37 4.45 12.95
CA ALA A 70 6.57 5.05 13.50
C ALA A 70 7.33 3.91 14.20
N TRP A 71 8.49 3.57 13.65
CA TRP A 71 9.54 2.87 14.38
C TRP A 71 10.37 3.90 15.13
#